data_AF-A0A379T9Q9-F1
#
_entry.id   AF-A0A379T9Q9-F1
#
_cell.length_a   1.000
_cell.length_b   1.000
_cell.length_c   1.000
_cell.angle_alpha   90.00
_cell.angle_beta   90.00
_cell.angle_gamma   90.00
#
_symmetry.space_group_name_H-M   'P 1'
#
loop_
_entity.id
_entity.type
_entity.pdbx_description
1 polymer ?
#
loop_
_entity_poly.entity_id
_entity_poly.type
_entity_poly.pdbx_seq_one_letter_code
_entity_poly.pdbx_strand_id
1 'polypeptide(L)'
;MAELVLTVPWPTPTHWHFAFCAQKPWLLTGTNNNIGANTTLFYRSSAQEWLDEKQQNPQATPALPFAMHLLVKTTTEDEVTGNQLSQSIRYRRGIYDGKEREFRGFGYVETEDTNDDALPVGDDTPVAATLLTKTWFHCGREEDETTLFGTPWRGDTEEITLNATLLTTWQAGEDQVLNNPDKATRWWMFRALKGTALRSETYGLDTSSVASSPYTTTQQRMQVRLVQGGTMPVVLPVALEQITHHYERLAGDPQVSQQVTLQADGYGYVTRQVSIAYPRRAYHALQPYPANLPDDAWENTYDDQQQKLRLVESLASFIHLENSQTWRLGLPSQQRVNQLEFDSVPAGGINYETLRADNGLLSAEQTRYLTQQNEIIYTSTPP
;
A
#
# COMPACT_ATOMS: atom_id res chain seq x y z
N MET A 1 -26.68 11.51 -14.27
CA MET A 1 -28.15 11.76 -14.21
C MET A 1 -28.54 12.43 -15.51
N ALA A 2 -29.79 12.31 -15.95
CA ALA A 2 -30.22 13.02 -17.15
C ALA A 2 -30.37 14.51 -16.80
N GLU A 3 -29.88 15.36 -17.70
CA GLU A 3 -30.06 16.82 -17.65
C GLU A 3 -30.73 17.25 -18.96
N LEU A 4 -31.46 18.36 -18.94
CA LEU A 4 -32.11 18.89 -20.13
C LEU A 4 -31.20 19.94 -20.78
N VAL A 5 -30.74 19.65 -21.99
CA VAL A 5 -30.14 20.66 -22.87
C VAL A 5 -31.16 21.01 -23.94
N LEU A 6 -31.68 22.23 -23.89
CA LEU A 6 -32.68 22.73 -24.83
C LEU A 6 -32.01 23.73 -25.79
N THR A 7 -32.19 23.50 -27.09
CA THR A 7 -31.80 24.47 -28.11
C THR A 7 -33.04 24.99 -28.82
N VAL A 8 -33.25 26.31 -28.77
CA VAL A 8 -34.33 27.01 -29.47
C VAL A 8 -33.75 28.09 -30.40
N PRO A 9 -34.25 28.26 -31.63
CA PRO A 9 -33.71 29.24 -32.57
C PRO A 9 -33.86 30.71 -32.12
N TRP A 10 -34.89 31.00 -31.31
CA TRP A 10 -35.19 32.30 -30.71
C TRP A 10 -35.90 32.08 -29.37
N PRO A 11 -35.65 32.91 -28.31
CA PRO A 11 -34.80 34.11 -28.24
C PRO A 11 -33.31 33.83 -27.93
N THR A 12 -32.49 34.89 -27.79
CA THR A 12 -31.11 34.82 -27.28
C THR A 12 -31.13 34.85 -25.74
N PRO A 13 -30.48 33.89 -25.03
CA PRO A 13 -29.62 32.83 -25.55
C PRO A 13 -30.37 31.65 -26.18
N THR A 14 -29.77 31.02 -27.20
CA THR A 14 -30.37 29.90 -27.95
C THR A 14 -30.21 28.55 -27.27
N HIS A 15 -29.31 28.44 -26.29
CA HIS A 15 -29.00 27.20 -25.57
C HIS A 15 -29.29 27.36 -24.08
N TRP A 16 -30.02 26.40 -23.55
CA TRP A 16 -30.44 26.36 -22.15
C TRP A 16 -30.05 25.02 -21.56
N HIS A 17 -29.62 25.05 -20.30
CA HIS A 17 -29.31 23.88 -19.51
C HIS A 17 -30.18 23.90 -18.26
N PHE A 18 -30.77 22.75 -17.94
CA PHE A 18 -31.50 22.54 -16.69
C PHE A 18 -31.08 21.22 -16.05
N ALA A 19 -30.42 21.33 -14.90
CA ALA A 19 -30.07 20.19 -14.06
C ALA A 19 -31.22 19.87 -13.09
N PHE A 20 -31.83 18.69 -13.24
CA PHE A 20 -32.96 18.26 -12.38
C PHE A 20 -32.53 17.96 -10.94
N CYS A 21 -31.28 17.55 -10.73
CA CYS A 21 -30.71 17.25 -9.42
C CYS A 21 -29.26 17.70 -9.39
N ALA A 22 -28.87 18.45 -8.35
CA ALA A 22 -27.48 18.87 -8.17
C ALA A 22 -26.55 17.74 -7.70
N GLN A 23 -27.12 16.73 -7.04
CA GLN A 23 -26.38 15.59 -6.47
C GLN A 23 -27.11 14.28 -6.77
N LYS A 24 -26.37 13.17 -6.78
CA LYS A 24 -26.94 11.84 -7.00
C LYS A 24 -27.79 11.45 -5.79
N PRO A 25 -29.12 11.29 -5.94
CA PRO A 25 -29.96 10.85 -4.83
C PRO A 25 -29.69 9.38 -4.47
N TRP A 26 -30.14 9.00 -3.27
CA TRP A 26 -30.09 7.64 -2.72
C TRP A 26 -28.69 7.15 -2.29
N LEU A 27 -27.72 8.06 -2.15
CA LEU A 27 -26.45 7.79 -1.50
C LEU A 27 -26.57 8.12 0.00
N LEU A 28 -25.90 7.34 0.86
CA LEU A 28 -25.77 7.66 2.28
C LEU A 28 -24.91 8.93 2.42
N THR A 29 -25.46 10.03 2.91
CA THR A 29 -24.72 11.30 3.04
C THR A 29 -24.30 11.61 4.47
N GLY A 30 -24.68 10.78 5.44
CA GLY A 30 -24.22 10.93 6.81
C GLY A 30 -24.76 9.89 7.77
N THR A 31 -24.15 9.84 8.95
CA THR A 31 -24.49 8.93 10.05
C THR A 31 -24.35 9.67 11.37
N ASN A 32 -25.22 9.36 12.33
CA ASN A 32 -25.13 9.88 13.69
C ASN A 32 -25.38 8.75 14.68
N ASN A 33 -24.49 8.57 15.65
CA ASN A 33 -24.59 7.49 16.64
C ASN A 33 -25.46 7.83 17.86
N ASN A 34 -26.01 9.05 17.93
CA ASN A 34 -26.81 9.62 19.02
C ASN A 34 -26.10 9.67 20.38
N ILE A 35 -24.77 9.56 20.39
CA ILE A 35 -23.93 9.67 21.59
C ILE A 35 -22.75 10.63 21.39
N GLY A 36 -22.85 11.54 20.42
CA GLY A 36 -21.91 12.64 20.23
C GLY A 36 -20.98 12.52 19.02
N ALA A 37 -21.17 11.56 18.11
CA ALA A 37 -20.40 11.51 16.85
C ALA A 37 -21.33 11.61 15.63
N ASN A 38 -21.06 12.60 14.79
CA ASN A 38 -21.76 12.89 13.55
C ASN A 38 -20.78 12.85 12.38
N THR A 39 -21.10 12.08 11.33
CA THR A 39 -20.26 11.97 10.13
C THR A 39 -21.05 12.37 8.91
N THR A 40 -20.49 13.26 8.08
CA THR A 40 -21.04 13.69 6.79
C THR A 40 -20.17 13.17 5.65
N LEU A 41 -20.81 12.70 4.58
CA LEU A 41 -20.19 12.06 3.42
C LEU A 41 -20.49 12.85 2.14
N PHE A 42 -19.45 13.20 1.39
CA PHE A 42 -19.57 13.98 0.16
C PHE A 42 -19.11 13.16 -1.04
N TYR A 43 -19.90 13.20 -2.11
CA TYR A 43 -19.66 12.43 -3.32
C TYR A 43 -19.38 13.32 -4.53
N ARG A 44 -18.54 12.82 -5.44
CA ARG A 44 -18.21 13.43 -6.73
C ARG A 44 -18.17 12.35 -7.81
N SER A 45 -18.44 12.72 -9.06
CA SER A 45 -18.42 11.77 -10.15
C SER A 45 -16.99 11.40 -10.57
N SER A 46 -16.72 10.13 -10.87
CA SER A 46 -15.47 9.72 -11.52
C SER A 46 -15.24 10.40 -12.87
N ALA A 47 -16.31 10.84 -13.55
CA ALA A 47 -16.19 11.63 -14.77
C ALA A 47 -15.62 13.03 -14.50
N GLN A 48 -15.93 13.64 -13.34
CA GLN A 48 -15.35 14.91 -12.94
C GLN A 48 -13.88 14.74 -12.55
N GLU A 49 -13.54 13.69 -11.79
CA GLU A 49 -12.13 13.34 -11.50
C GLU A 49 -11.31 13.13 -12.78
N TRP A 50 -11.90 12.48 -13.78
CA TRP A 50 -11.28 12.31 -15.09
C TRP A 50 -11.03 13.64 -15.81
N LEU A 51 -11.96 14.61 -15.71
CA LEU A 51 -11.77 15.93 -16.32
C LEU A 51 -10.58 16.66 -15.67
N ASP A 52 -10.43 16.54 -14.35
CA ASP A 52 -9.28 17.11 -13.62
C ASP A 52 -7.98 16.41 -14.02
N GLU A 53 -7.98 15.06 -14.12
CA GLU A 53 -6.83 14.28 -14.61
C GLU A 53 -6.41 14.70 -16.03
N LYS A 54 -7.37 14.83 -16.93
CA LYS A 54 -7.12 15.26 -18.32
C LYS A 54 -6.58 16.68 -18.39
N GLN A 55 -6.98 17.57 -17.47
CA GLN A 55 -6.41 18.91 -17.38
C GLN A 55 -4.95 18.86 -16.92
N GLN A 56 -4.61 17.98 -15.98
CA GLN A 56 -3.24 17.77 -15.50
C GLN A 56 -2.35 17.08 -16.54
N ASN A 57 -2.93 16.16 -17.32
CA ASN A 57 -2.26 15.43 -18.39
C ASN A 57 -3.15 15.32 -19.65
N PRO A 58 -3.05 16.28 -20.59
CA PRO A 58 -3.86 16.29 -21.81
C PRO A 58 -3.66 15.07 -22.74
N GLN A 59 -2.59 14.30 -22.56
CA GLN A 59 -2.31 13.08 -23.34
C GLN A 59 -2.89 11.82 -22.69
N ALA A 60 -3.44 11.92 -21.48
CA ALA A 60 -4.08 10.79 -20.82
C ALA A 60 -5.27 10.29 -21.65
N THR A 61 -5.50 8.98 -21.63
CA THR A 61 -6.66 8.34 -22.27
C THR A 61 -7.60 7.79 -21.19
N PRO A 62 -8.92 8.02 -21.27
CA PRO A 62 -9.85 7.51 -20.28
C PRO A 62 -9.98 5.99 -20.41
N ALA A 63 -9.87 5.28 -19.29
CA ALA A 63 -10.06 3.83 -19.22
C ALA A 63 -11.33 3.42 -18.43
N LEU A 64 -12.11 4.39 -17.92
CA LEU A 64 -13.38 4.17 -17.25
C LEU A 64 -14.52 4.80 -18.09
N PRO A 65 -15.35 3.99 -18.78
CA PRO A 65 -16.30 4.51 -19.78
C PRO A 65 -17.63 5.00 -19.19
N PHE A 66 -17.82 4.98 -17.88
CA PHE A 66 -19.04 5.45 -17.22
C PHE A 66 -18.75 6.17 -15.90
N ALA A 67 -19.70 7.01 -15.50
CA ALA A 67 -19.64 7.76 -14.25
C ALA A 67 -19.98 6.87 -13.05
N MET A 68 -19.03 6.77 -12.11
CA MET A 68 -19.21 6.24 -10.77
C MET A 68 -19.34 7.40 -9.77
N HIS A 69 -19.92 7.16 -8.61
CA HIS A 69 -20.04 8.17 -7.54
C HIS A 69 -19.04 7.82 -6.45
N LEU A 70 -17.98 8.62 -6.35
CA LEU A 70 -16.84 8.39 -5.47
C LEU A 70 -17.02 9.21 -4.21
N LEU A 71 -16.68 8.63 -3.06
CA LEU A 71 -16.58 9.38 -1.80
C LEU A 71 -15.33 10.24 -1.87
N VAL A 72 -15.47 11.56 -1.84
CA VAL A 72 -14.34 12.49 -2.00
C VAL A 72 -14.08 13.36 -0.79
N LYS A 73 -15.00 13.38 0.17
CA LYS A 73 -14.77 14.00 1.47
C LYS A 73 -15.59 13.29 2.54
N THR A 74 -14.99 13.07 3.70
CA THR A 74 -15.71 12.77 4.93
C THR A 74 -15.41 13.84 5.95
N THR A 75 -16.42 14.21 6.73
CA THR A 75 -16.29 15.14 7.84
C THR A 75 -16.86 14.46 9.06
N THR A 76 -16.07 14.31 10.11
CA THR A 76 -16.49 13.77 11.40
C THR A 76 -16.44 14.87 12.44
N GLU A 77 -17.56 15.10 13.09
CA GLU A 77 -17.76 16.08 14.15
C GLU A 77 -17.98 15.33 15.47
N ASP A 78 -17.23 15.72 16.48
CA ASP A 78 -17.52 15.42 17.88
C ASP A 78 -18.49 16.50 18.39
N GLU A 79 -19.76 16.13 18.57
CA GLU A 79 -20.83 17.06 18.95
C GLU A 79 -20.67 17.59 20.39
N VAL A 80 -19.82 16.95 21.21
CA VAL A 80 -19.55 17.36 22.59
C VAL A 80 -18.49 18.46 22.61
N THR A 81 -17.40 18.28 21.85
CA THR A 81 -16.28 19.23 21.81
C THR A 81 -16.38 20.27 20.71
N GLY A 82 -17.16 20.01 19.66
CA GLY A 82 -17.22 20.80 18.44
C GLY A 82 -16.01 20.59 17.51
N ASN A 83 -15.10 19.68 17.87
CA ASN A 83 -13.93 19.38 17.04
C ASN A 83 -14.35 18.65 15.77
N GLN A 84 -13.68 18.98 14.67
CA GLN A 84 -13.96 18.40 13.36
C GLN A 84 -12.68 17.83 12.73
N LEU A 85 -12.78 16.60 12.23
CA LEU A 85 -11.78 15.98 11.39
C LEU A 85 -12.36 15.84 9.97
N SER A 86 -11.62 16.33 8.98
CA SER A 86 -11.98 16.21 7.58
C SER A 86 -10.93 15.41 6.83
N GLN A 87 -11.41 14.48 6.01
CA GLN A 87 -10.58 13.71 5.09
C GLN A 87 -11.08 13.97 3.67
N SER A 88 -10.21 14.45 2.78
CA SER A 88 -10.51 14.65 1.36
C SER A 88 -9.78 13.61 0.52
N ILE A 89 -10.42 13.11 -0.55
CA ILE A 89 -9.90 12.02 -1.37
C ILE A 89 -9.96 12.39 -2.85
N ARG A 90 -8.86 12.21 -3.57
CA ARG A 90 -8.75 12.40 -5.02
C ARG A 90 -8.40 11.08 -5.69
N TYR A 91 -9.00 10.83 -6.85
CA TYR A 91 -8.85 9.56 -7.58
C TYR A 91 -8.31 9.80 -8.98
N ARG A 92 -7.32 9.03 -9.42
CA ARG A 92 -6.75 9.11 -10.77
C ARG A 92 -6.58 7.72 -11.35
N ARG A 93 -6.48 7.63 -12.69
CA ARG A 93 -6.29 6.37 -13.43
C ARG A 93 -7.39 5.35 -13.13
N GLY A 94 -8.65 5.74 -13.32
CA GLY A 94 -9.78 4.80 -13.21
C GLY A 94 -9.78 3.79 -14.34
N ILE A 95 -9.76 2.49 -14.02
CA ILE A 95 -9.67 1.40 -14.99
C ILE A 95 -10.94 0.55 -14.99
N TYR A 96 -11.52 0.37 -16.17
CA TYR A 96 -12.55 -0.62 -16.46
C TYR A 96 -12.05 -1.59 -17.51
N ASP A 97 -12.14 -2.88 -17.21
CA ASP A 97 -11.79 -3.94 -18.13
C ASP A 97 -13.00 -4.32 -18.99
N GLY A 98 -12.92 -4.04 -20.29
CA GLY A 98 -13.98 -4.37 -21.24
C GLY A 98 -14.15 -5.86 -21.51
N LYS A 99 -13.12 -6.69 -21.27
CA LYS A 99 -13.17 -8.13 -21.53
C LYS A 99 -14.09 -8.84 -20.53
N GLU A 100 -13.84 -8.67 -19.22
CA GLU A 100 -14.69 -9.23 -18.15
C GLU A 100 -15.78 -8.26 -17.68
N ARG A 101 -15.90 -7.09 -18.31
CA ARG A 101 -16.88 -6.05 -17.98
C ARG A 101 -16.82 -5.63 -16.52
N GLU A 102 -15.61 -5.43 -16.04
CA GLU A 102 -15.31 -5.29 -14.62
C GLU A 102 -14.61 -3.98 -14.31
N PHE A 103 -15.08 -3.27 -13.29
CA PHE A 103 -14.33 -2.15 -12.71
C PHE A 103 -13.14 -2.68 -11.92
N ARG A 104 -11.94 -2.25 -12.28
CA ARG A 104 -10.68 -2.73 -11.69
C ARG A 104 -10.19 -1.88 -10.53
N GLY A 105 -10.67 -0.66 -10.39
CA GLY A 105 -10.22 0.28 -9.37
C GLY A 105 -9.60 1.55 -9.97
N PHE A 106 -8.96 2.32 -9.09
CA PHE A 106 -8.16 3.50 -9.44
C PHE A 106 -6.69 3.18 -9.18
N GLY A 107 -5.83 3.48 -10.15
CA GLY A 107 -4.39 3.23 -10.03
C GLY A 107 -3.69 4.20 -9.08
N TYR A 108 -4.36 5.29 -8.69
CA TYR A 108 -3.84 6.28 -7.75
C TYR A 108 -4.98 6.88 -6.91
N VAL A 109 -4.74 6.95 -5.60
CA VAL A 109 -5.60 7.60 -4.63
C VAL A 109 -4.74 8.52 -3.77
N GLU A 110 -5.21 9.73 -3.57
CA GLU A 110 -4.59 10.71 -2.70
C GLU A 110 -5.57 11.11 -1.61
N THR A 111 -5.12 11.08 -0.37
CA THR A 111 -5.92 11.38 0.82
C THR A 111 -5.27 12.53 1.59
N GLU A 112 -6.07 13.53 1.95
CA GLU A 112 -5.68 14.66 2.79
C GLU A 112 -6.50 14.65 4.08
N ASP A 113 -5.84 14.40 5.21
CA ASP A 113 -6.45 14.47 6.55
C ASP A 113 -6.11 15.81 7.19
N THR A 114 -7.14 16.59 7.52
CA THR A 114 -7.01 17.96 8.02
C THR A 114 -8.04 18.28 9.10
N ASN A 115 -7.67 19.21 9.98
CA ASN A 115 -8.57 19.86 10.93
C ASN A 115 -8.92 21.29 10.49
N ASP A 116 -8.61 21.69 9.25
CA ASP A 116 -8.85 23.06 8.75
C ASP A 116 -10.34 23.45 8.71
N ASP A 117 -11.24 22.46 8.60
CA ASP A 117 -12.68 22.72 8.69
C ASP A 117 -13.19 22.84 10.13
N ALA A 118 -12.34 22.59 11.15
CA ALA A 118 -12.73 22.76 12.54
C ALA A 118 -12.88 24.24 12.89
N LEU A 119 -13.94 24.57 13.62
CA LEU A 119 -14.10 25.91 14.18
C LEU A 119 -13.12 26.05 15.36
N PRO A 120 -12.30 27.11 15.43
CA PRO A 120 -11.39 27.30 16.55
C PRO A 120 -12.17 27.50 17.85
N VAL A 121 -12.00 26.59 18.81
CA VAL A 121 -12.58 26.69 20.15
C VAL A 121 -11.50 27.13 21.14
N GLY A 122 -11.25 28.43 21.25
CA GLY A 122 -10.32 29.02 22.23
C GLY A 122 -8.83 28.95 21.85
N ASP A 123 -8.02 29.75 22.56
CA ASP A 123 -6.60 30.13 22.40
C ASP A 123 -5.74 29.36 21.38
N ASP A 124 -5.02 30.13 20.52
CA ASP A 124 -3.71 29.95 19.83
C ASP A 124 -3.08 28.54 19.72
N THR A 125 -3.90 27.49 19.66
CA THR A 125 -3.43 26.11 19.60
C THR A 125 -3.02 25.84 18.15
N PRO A 126 -1.76 25.46 17.89
CA PRO A 126 -1.31 25.21 16.53
C PRO A 126 -2.16 24.12 15.88
N VAL A 127 -2.83 24.44 14.78
CA VAL A 127 -3.53 23.46 13.96
C VAL A 127 -2.49 22.47 13.44
N ALA A 128 -2.73 21.17 13.66
CA ALA A 128 -1.86 20.14 13.10
C ALA A 128 -1.83 20.28 11.57
N ALA A 129 -0.64 20.24 10.98
CA ALA A 129 -0.49 20.32 9.54
C ALA A 129 -1.26 19.18 8.85
N THR A 130 -1.84 19.47 7.68
CA THR A 130 -2.58 18.48 6.89
C THR A 130 -1.68 17.32 6.51
N LEU A 131 -2.11 16.10 6.79
CA LEU A 131 -1.41 14.87 6.40
C LEU A 131 -1.83 14.50 4.98
N LEU A 132 -0.87 14.37 4.06
CA LEU A 132 -1.11 13.95 2.68
C LEU A 132 -0.55 12.55 2.47
N THR A 133 -1.41 11.60 2.09
CA THR A 133 -1.01 10.25 1.71
C THR A 133 -1.30 10.01 0.24
N LYS A 134 -0.27 9.64 -0.52
CA LYS A 134 -0.36 9.24 -1.93
C LYS A 134 -0.19 7.74 -2.03
N THR A 135 -1.15 7.04 -2.61
CA THR A 135 -1.09 5.58 -2.75
C THR A 135 -1.37 5.16 -4.19
N TRP A 136 -0.50 4.31 -4.71
CA TRP A 136 -0.63 3.68 -6.03
C TRP A 136 -1.08 2.24 -5.87
N PHE A 137 -1.94 1.78 -6.77
CA PHE A 137 -2.55 0.44 -6.71
C PHE A 137 -2.42 -0.30 -8.04
N HIS A 138 -2.34 -1.62 -7.96
CA HIS A 138 -2.61 -2.47 -9.10
C HIS A 138 -4.09 -2.34 -9.52
N CYS A 139 -4.32 -2.12 -10.80
CA CYS A 139 -5.63 -2.25 -11.47
C CYS A 139 -5.72 -3.59 -12.25
N GLY A 140 -4.84 -4.52 -11.90
CA GLY A 140 -4.75 -5.83 -12.48
C GLY A 140 -4.23 -5.84 -13.93
N ARG A 141 -3.35 -4.90 -14.26
CA ARG A 141 -2.55 -4.87 -15.49
C ARG A 141 -1.07 -4.85 -15.10
N GLU A 142 -0.24 -5.48 -15.91
CA GLU A 142 1.21 -5.52 -15.67
C GLU A 142 1.85 -4.13 -15.77
N GLU A 143 1.39 -3.31 -16.70
CA GLU A 143 1.86 -1.93 -16.87
C GLU A 143 1.61 -1.04 -15.65
N ASP A 144 0.74 -1.44 -14.71
CA ASP A 144 0.48 -0.66 -13.50
C ASP A 144 1.76 -0.48 -12.65
N GLU A 145 2.70 -1.43 -12.71
CA GLU A 145 3.97 -1.37 -11.99
C GLU A 145 4.95 -0.33 -12.58
N THR A 146 4.80 0.00 -13.87
CA THR A 146 5.76 0.87 -14.60
C THR A 146 5.15 2.20 -15.05
N THR A 147 3.82 2.32 -15.07
CA THR A 147 3.08 3.50 -15.54
C THR A 147 2.27 4.14 -14.41
N LEU A 148 2.96 4.45 -13.32
CA LEU A 148 2.39 5.11 -12.14
C LEU A 148 1.85 6.51 -12.50
N PHE A 149 0.78 6.93 -11.84
CA PHE A 149 0.25 8.28 -12.00
C PHE A 149 1.23 9.30 -11.41
N GLY A 150 1.48 10.39 -12.14
CA GLY A 150 2.44 11.41 -11.74
C GLY A 150 3.86 10.86 -11.64
N THR A 151 4.69 11.50 -10.81
CA THR A 151 6.05 11.04 -10.52
C THR A 151 6.10 10.72 -9.03
N PRO A 152 6.24 9.45 -8.63
CA PRO A 152 6.51 9.12 -7.24
C PRO A 152 7.82 9.79 -6.81
N TRP A 153 7.98 10.04 -5.52
CA TRP A 153 9.12 10.77 -5.00
C TRP A 153 10.45 10.05 -5.31
N ARG A 154 11.46 10.85 -5.64
CA ARG A 154 12.81 10.43 -6.06
C ARG A 154 13.89 11.25 -5.35
N GLY A 155 13.60 11.75 -4.15
CA GLY A 155 14.53 12.57 -3.38
C GLY A 155 15.66 11.76 -2.73
N ASP A 156 15.51 10.45 -2.64
CA ASP A 156 16.53 9.52 -2.16
C ASP A 156 17.18 8.77 -3.33
N THR A 157 18.45 9.04 -3.59
CA THR A 157 19.23 8.40 -4.67
C THR A 157 19.67 6.98 -4.33
N GLU A 158 19.58 6.60 -3.06
CA GLU A 158 19.96 5.28 -2.54
C GLU A 158 18.72 4.48 -2.07
N GLU A 159 17.52 4.84 -2.56
CA GLU A 159 16.28 4.14 -2.25
C GLU A 159 16.39 2.67 -2.69
N ILE A 160 16.11 1.75 -1.77
CA ILE A 160 16.04 0.33 -2.10
C ILE A 160 14.68 0.09 -2.78
N THR A 161 14.72 -0.39 -4.02
CA THR A 161 13.52 -0.67 -4.82
C THR A 161 13.26 -2.17 -4.91
N LEU A 162 11.99 -2.54 -4.96
CA LEU A 162 11.58 -3.94 -5.10
C LEU A 162 11.56 -4.36 -6.58
N ASN A 163 11.80 -5.64 -6.81
CA ASN A 163 11.63 -6.27 -8.12
C ASN A 163 10.14 -6.34 -8.53
N ALA A 164 9.87 -6.63 -9.80
CA ALA A 164 8.51 -6.80 -10.31
C ALA A 164 7.79 -8.02 -9.72
N THR A 165 6.45 -8.04 -9.81
CA THR A 165 5.60 -9.16 -9.37
C THR A 165 6.15 -10.52 -9.82
N LEU A 166 6.25 -11.46 -8.88
CA LEU A 166 6.69 -12.82 -9.14
C LEU A 166 5.51 -13.71 -9.54
N LEU A 167 5.61 -14.44 -10.65
CA LEU A 167 4.62 -15.43 -11.04
C LEU A 167 5.12 -16.83 -10.71
N THR A 168 4.32 -17.61 -10.00
CA THR A 168 4.66 -18.98 -9.60
C THR A 168 3.57 -19.97 -10.01
N THR A 169 3.88 -21.25 -9.94
CA THR A 169 2.93 -22.37 -10.03
C THR A 169 3.11 -23.25 -8.81
N TRP A 170 2.01 -23.80 -8.29
CA TRP A 170 2.07 -24.74 -7.17
C TRP A 170 2.36 -26.16 -7.68
N GLN A 171 3.52 -26.71 -7.34
CA GLN A 171 3.93 -28.05 -7.76
C GLN A 171 4.71 -28.73 -6.64
N ALA A 172 4.50 -30.03 -6.44
CA ALA A 172 5.21 -30.84 -5.44
C ALA A 172 5.19 -30.27 -4.00
N GLY A 173 4.16 -29.50 -3.63
CA GLY A 173 4.02 -28.92 -2.29
C GLY A 173 4.78 -27.60 -2.08
N GLU A 174 5.24 -26.95 -3.15
CA GLU A 174 5.96 -25.68 -3.09
C GLU A 174 5.64 -24.75 -4.27
N ASP A 175 6.03 -23.47 -4.12
CA ASP A 175 6.02 -22.50 -5.22
C ASP A 175 7.25 -22.68 -6.10
N GLN A 176 7.01 -22.89 -7.39
CA GLN A 176 8.04 -22.86 -8.43
C GLN A 176 7.83 -21.69 -9.37
N VAL A 177 8.91 -21.04 -9.81
CA VAL A 177 8.83 -19.89 -10.72
C VAL A 177 8.17 -20.30 -12.04
N LEU A 178 7.08 -19.62 -12.39
CA LEU A 178 6.37 -19.83 -13.64
C LEU A 178 6.98 -18.92 -14.71
N ASN A 179 7.95 -19.45 -15.44
CA ASN A 179 8.60 -18.72 -16.52
C ASN A 179 7.69 -18.61 -17.74
N ASN A 180 7.54 -17.39 -18.26
CA ASN A 180 6.87 -17.08 -19.53
C ASN A 180 5.46 -17.72 -19.71
N PRO A 181 4.51 -17.51 -18.78
CA PRO A 181 3.13 -17.96 -19.01
C PRO A 181 2.56 -17.31 -20.27
N ASP A 182 1.65 -18.01 -20.95
CA ASP A 182 0.97 -17.47 -22.11
C ASP A 182 0.19 -16.19 -21.76
N LYS A 183 -0.10 -15.36 -22.77
CA LYS A 183 -0.74 -14.06 -22.54
C LYS A 183 -2.09 -14.16 -21.82
N ALA A 184 -2.88 -15.21 -22.05
CA ALA A 184 -4.18 -15.36 -21.41
C ALA A 184 -4.01 -15.72 -19.93
N THR A 185 -3.14 -16.67 -19.61
CA THR A 185 -2.81 -17.01 -18.21
C THR A 185 -2.22 -15.82 -17.47
N ARG A 186 -1.23 -15.13 -18.08
CA ARG A 186 -0.60 -13.93 -17.50
C ARG A 186 -1.62 -12.84 -17.19
N TRP A 187 -2.57 -12.61 -18.10
CA TRP A 187 -3.63 -11.63 -17.92
C TRP A 187 -4.52 -11.96 -16.71
N TRP A 188 -4.89 -13.23 -16.51
CA TRP A 188 -5.65 -13.67 -15.34
C TRP A 188 -4.86 -13.53 -14.03
N MET A 189 -3.55 -13.80 -14.07
CA MET A 189 -2.68 -13.65 -12.91
C MET A 189 -2.58 -12.18 -12.47
N PHE A 190 -2.32 -11.25 -13.39
CA PHE A 190 -2.32 -9.83 -13.05
C PHE A 190 -3.70 -9.33 -12.63
N ARG A 191 -4.78 -9.80 -13.26
CA ARG A 191 -6.16 -9.46 -12.82
C ARG A 191 -6.39 -9.73 -11.33
N ALA A 192 -5.77 -10.76 -10.76
CA ALA A 192 -5.90 -11.09 -9.34
C ALA A 192 -5.31 -10.04 -8.39
N LEU A 193 -4.43 -9.17 -8.89
CA LEU A 193 -3.81 -8.09 -8.12
C LEU A 193 -4.69 -6.83 -8.04
N LYS A 194 -5.85 -6.78 -8.71
CA LYS A 194 -6.69 -5.57 -8.70
C LYS A 194 -6.99 -5.12 -7.25
N GLY A 195 -6.73 -3.85 -6.96
CA GLY A 195 -6.94 -3.23 -5.65
C GLY A 195 -5.80 -3.44 -4.63
N THR A 196 -4.74 -4.19 -4.94
CA THR A 196 -3.59 -4.29 -4.04
C THR A 196 -2.69 -3.07 -4.18
N ALA A 197 -2.13 -2.57 -3.08
CA ALA A 197 -1.24 -1.42 -3.12
C ALA A 197 0.12 -1.81 -3.73
N LEU A 198 0.72 -0.85 -4.44
CA LEU A 198 2.06 -0.92 -5.03
C LEU A 198 3.04 -0.09 -4.21
N ARG A 199 2.62 1.13 -3.89
CA ARG A 199 3.43 2.14 -3.21
C ARG A 199 2.54 3.06 -2.40
N SER A 200 3.03 3.52 -1.26
CA SER A 200 2.43 4.59 -0.48
C SER A 200 3.50 5.58 -0.05
N GLU A 201 3.17 6.86 -0.02
CA GLU A 201 4.03 7.95 0.43
C GLU A 201 3.22 8.88 1.34
N THR A 202 3.77 9.24 2.50
CA THR A 202 3.08 10.09 3.49
C THR A 202 3.88 11.38 3.72
N TYR A 203 3.19 12.52 3.69
CA TYR A 203 3.77 13.86 3.77
C TYR A 203 3.01 14.72 4.78
N GLY A 204 3.68 15.74 5.32
CA GLY A 204 3.04 16.85 6.02
C GLY A 204 2.98 18.06 5.10
N LEU A 205 1.78 18.59 4.87
CA LEU A 205 1.56 19.82 4.11
C LEU A 205 1.73 21.03 5.04
N ASP A 206 2.98 21.43 5.22
CA ASP A 206 3.36 22.65 5.91
C ASP A 206 4.25 23.55 5.04
N THR A 207 4.63 24.70 5.58
CA THR A 207 5.47 25.70 4.89
C THR A 207 6.96 25.50 5.10
N SER A 208 7.40 24.38 5.68
CA SER A 208 8.83 24.14 5.92
C SER A 208 9.56 23.82 4.61
N SER A 209 10.87 24.05 4.60
CA SER A 209 11.73 23.77 3.43
C SER A 209 11.82 22.29 3.06
N VAL A 210 11.36 21.39 3.95
CA VAL A 210 11.41 19.93 3.79
C VAL A 210 10.03 19.32 3.54
N ALA A 211 9.01 20.12 3.21
CA ALA A 211 7.66 19.67 2.87
C ALA A 211 7.57 18.74 1.66
N SER A 212 8.53 18.81 0.74
CA SER A 212 8.61 17.89 -0.40
C SER A 212 9.20 16.51 -0.06
N SER A 213 9.80 16.34 1.12
CA SER A 213 10.30 15.06 1.60
C SER A 213 9.21 14.34 2.39
N PRO A 214 8.93 13.05 2.12
CA PRO A 214 7.95 12.30 2.87
C PRO A 214 8.44 12.00 4.29
N TYR A 215 7.51 11.76 5.21
CA TYR A 215 7.79 11.08 6.48
C TYR A 215 8.15 9.61 6.22
N THR A 216 7.32 8.94 5.43
CA THR A 216 7.48 7.51 5.14
C THR A 216 7.18 7.21 3.68
N THR A 217 7.88 6.20 3.15
CA THR A 217 7.50 5.55 1.90
C THR A 217 7.42 4.05 2.13
N THR A 218 6.45 3.41 1.49
CA THR A 218 6.28 1.96 1.51
C THR A 218 6.14 1.47 0.08
N GLN A 219 6.80 0.37 -0.27
CA GLN A 219 6.61 -0.35 -1.53
C GLN A 219 6.20 -1.79 -1.23
N GLN A 220 5.38 -2.37 -2.09
CA GLN A 220 4.94 -3.77 -2.00
C GLN A 220 5.24 -4.50 -3.31
N ARG A 221 5.74 -5.73 -3.19
CA ARG A 221 5.91 -6.69 -4.28
C ARG A 221 5.00 -7.88 -4.01
N MET A 222 4.26 -8.29 -5.02
CA MET A 222 3.33 -9.41 -4.94
C MET A 222 3.91 -10.66 -5.61
N GLN A 223 3.47 -11.81 -5.14
CA GLN A 223 3.53 -13.08 -5.86
C GLN A 223 2.13 -13.43 -6.34
N VAL A 224 2.00 -13.97 -7.54
CA VAL A 224 0.76 -14.61 -8.00
C VAL A 224 1.04 -16.07 -8.31
N ARG A 225 0.42 -16.95 -7.54
CA ARG A 225 0.52 -18.40 -7.69
C ARG A 225 -0.57 -18.92 -8.61
N LEU A 226 -0.19 -19.63 -9.67
CA LEU A 226 -1.09 -20.46 -10.45
C LEU A 226 -1.37 -21.76 -9.68
N VAL A 227 -2.60 -21.92 -9.20
CA VAL A 227 -3.04 -23.10 -8.44
C VAL A 227 -3.58 -24.17 -9.38
N GLN A 228 -4.37 -23.77 -10.38
CA GLN A 228 -4.90 -24.67 -11.41
C GLN A 228 -4.91 -23.96 -12.77
N GLY A 229 -4.35 -24.62 -13.79
CA GLY A 229 -4.38 -24.13 -15.16
C GLY A 229 -5.76 -24.28 -15.83
N GLY A 230 -5.94 -23.66 -16.99
CA GLY A 230 -7.17 -23.75 -17.78
C GLY A 230 -7.48 -22.44 -18.51
N THR A 231 -8.64 -22.40 -19.18
CA THR A 231 -9.12 -21.19 -19.87
C THR A 231 -9.41 -20.04 -18.90
N MET A 232 -9.83 -20.39 -17.69
CA MET A 232 -10.00 -19.50 -16.54
C MET A 232 -9.25 -20.14 -15.35
N PRO A 233 -7.97 -19.81 -15.16
CA PRO A 233 -7.14 -20.45 -14.14
C PRO A 233 -7.58 -20.06 -12.73
N VAL A 234 -7.30 -20.94 -11.77
CA VAL A 234 -7.38 -20.61 -10.34
C VAL A 234 -6.03 -20.05 -9.92
N VAL A 235 -6.03 -18.83 -9.40
CA VAL A 235 -4.83 -18.11 -9.00
C VAL A 235 -4.96 -17.58 -7.57
N LEU A 236 -3.85 -17.51 -6.86
CA LEU A 236 -3.75 -17.02 -5.48
C LEU A 236 -2.71 -15.90 -5.40
N PRO A 237 -3.12 -14.63 -5.16
CA PRO A 237 -2.17 -13.56 -4.86
C PRO A 237 -1.64 -13.71 -3.43
N VAL A 238 -0.34 -13.50 -3.25
CA VAL A 238 0.37 -13.60 -1.97
C VAL A 238 1.27 -12.38 -1.82
N ALA A 239 1.26 -11.74 -0.65
CA ALA A 239 2.21 -10.66 -0.35
C ALA A 239 3.62 -11.25 -0.24
N LEU A 240 4.52 -10.82 -1.15
CA LEU A 240 5.86 -11.39 -1.25
C LEU A 240 6.87 -10.55 -0.47
N GLU A 241 6.92 -9.25 -0.75
CA GLU A 241 7.84 -8.33 -0.10
C GLU A 241 7.15 -7.01 0.22
N GLN A 242 7.51 -6.41 1.34
CA GLN A 242 7.15 -5.04 1.67
C GLN A 242 8.39 -4.36 2.23
N ILE A 243 8.76 -3.20 1.70
CA ILE A 243 9.84 -2.36 2.24
C ILE A 243 9.30 -1.02 2.66
N THR A 244 9.71 -0.56 3.83
CA THR A 244 9.34 0.74 4.40
C THR A 244 10.59 1.54 4.71
N HIS A 245 10.63 2.76 4.21
CA HIS A 245 11.63 3.77 4.54
C HIS A 245 10.99 4.83 5.44
N HIS A 246 11.55 5.03 6.63
CA HIS A 246 11.20 6.09 7.55
C HIS A 246 12.21 7.21 7.40
N TYR A 247 11.86 8.23 6.62
CA TYR A 247 12.73 9.37 6.34
C TYR A 247 12.63 10.45 7.40
N GLU A 248 11.46 10.60 8.04
CA GLU A 248 11.18 11.76 8.90
C GLU A 248 11.53 13.10 8.21
N ARG A 249 11.32 13.13 6.89
CA ARG A 249 11.61 14.25 5.96
C ARG A 249 13.10 14.54 5.73
N LEU A 250 13.99 13.69 6.22
CA LEU A 250 15.42 13.68 5.92
C LEU A 250 15.76 12.56 4.92
N ALA A 251 15.84 12.92 3.63
CA ALA A 251 16.05 11.96 2.54
C ALA A 251 17.36 11.16 2.64
N GLY A 252 18.39 11.75 3.25
CA GLY A 252 19.75 11.19 3.29
C GLY A 252 19.97 10.07 4.30
N ASP A 253 19.12 9.95 5.34
CA ASP A 253 19.36 9.04 6.46
C ASP A 253 18.11 8.29 6.95
N PRO A 254 17.39 7.56 6.08
CA PRO A 254 16.20 6.83 6.50
C PRO A 254 16.54 5.62 7.39
N GLN A 255 15.62 5.27 8.28
CA GLN A 255 15.55 3.89 8.78
C GLN A 255 14.81 3.03 7.76
N VAL A 256 15.36 1.85 7.44
CA VAL A 256 14.77 0.96 6.43
C VAL A 256 14.47 -0.40 7.04
N SER A 257 13.25 -0.87 6.81
CA SER A 257 12.82 -2.22 7.19
C SER A 257 12.14 -2.92 6.02
N GLN A 258 12.32 -4.24 5.91
CA GLN A 258 11.69 -5.05 4.87
C GLN A 258 11.16 -6.35 5.45
N GLN A 259 10.00 -6.78 4.98
CA GLN A 259 9.43 -8.09 5.28
C GLN A 259 9.38 -8.90 4.00
N VAL A 260 9.87 -10.14 4.04
CA VAL A 260 9.89 -11.05 2.88
C VAL A 260 9.27 -12.39 3.26
N THR A 261 8.18 -12.74 2.61
CA THR A 261 7.53 -14.05 2.69
C THR A 261 8.31 -15.03 1.82
N LEU A 262 8.98 -16.01 2.42
CA LEU A 262 9.83 -16.97 1.70
C LEU A 262 9.06 -18.22 1.29
N GLN A 263 8.10 -18.63 2.10
CA GLN A 263 7.27 -19.79 1.82
C GLN A 263 5.87 -19.61 2.40
N ALA A 264 4.87 -20.02 1.63
CA ALA A 264 3.51 -20.23 2.09
C ALA A 264 3.03 -21.62 1.63
N ASP A 265 2.25 -22.30 2.46
CA ASP A 265 1.69 -23.62 2.15
C ASP A 265 0.64 -23.57 1.02
N GLY A 266 0.05 -24.72 0.67
CA GLY A 266 -0.92 -24.84 -0.42
C GLY A 266 -2.20 -24.01 -0.24
N TYR A 267 -2.49 -23.58 0.99
CA TYR A 267 -3.65 -22.77 1.35
C TYR A 267 -3.31 -21.28 1.53
N GLY A 268 -2.03 -20.93 1.41
CA GLY A 268 -1.54 -19.55 1.54
C GLY A 268 -1.15 -19.14 2.96
N TYR A 269 -1.07 -20.07 3.93
CA TYR A 269 -0.52 -19.74 5.23
C TYR A 269 1.00 -19.64 5.14
N VAL A 270 1.54 -18.54 5.66
CA VAL A 270 2.98 -18.27 5.64
C VAL A 270 3.69 -19.20 6.60
N THR A 271 4.56 -20.07 6.08
CA THR A 271 5.34 -21.05 6.86
C THR A 271 6.76 -20.60 7.12
N ARG A 272 7.29 -19.70 6.27
CA ARG A 272 8.61 -19.09 6.46
C ARG A 272 8.59 -17.64 5.99
N GLN A 273 9.01 -16.73 6.87
CA GLN A 273 9.12 -15.31 6.60
C GLN A 273 10.37 -14.75 7.27
N VAL A 274 10.92 -13.67 6.73
CA VAL A 274 11.98 -12.91 7.38
C VAL A 274 11.62 -11.43 7.47
N SER A 275 11.86 -10.85 8.63
CA SER A 275 11.86 -9.39 8.82
C SER A 275 13.30 -8.91 8.86
N ILE A 276 13.60 -7.85 8.14
CA ILE A 276 14.94 -7.30 7.93
C ILE A 276 14.95 -5.88 8.47
N ALA A 277 15.90 -5.57 9.35
CA ALA A 277 16.25 -4.22 9.74
C ALA A 277 17.62 -3.89 9.13
N TYR A 278 17.65 -2.92 8.25
CA TYR A 278 18.86 -2.49 7.56
C TYR A 278 19.76 -1.68 8.49
N PRO A 279 21.09 -1.72 8.28
CA PRO A 279 21.98 -0.80 8.96
C PRO A 279 21.70 0.64 8.51
N ARG A 280 21.94 1.60 9.40
CA ARG A 280 21.98 3.02 9.07
C ARG A 280 23.03 3.26 7.99
N ARG A 281 22.80 4.25 7.13
CA ARG A 281 23.73 4.61 6.08
C ARG A 281 25.08 5.05 6.63
N ALA A 282 26.09 5.04 5.76
CA ALA A 282 27.39 5.58 6.08
C ALA A 282 27.27 7.04 6.54
N TYR A 283 28.16 7.43 7.45
CA TYR A 283 28.19 8.78 7.98
C TYR A 283 28.25 9.81 6.84
N HIS A 284 27.39 10.80 6.94
CA HIS A 284 27.41 12.00 6.10
C HIS A 284 27.14 13.21 6.99
N ALA A 285 27.67 14.37 6.60
CA ALA A 285 27.37 15.60 7.33
C ALA A 285 25.91 16.02 7.08
N LEU A 286 25.20 16.41 8.15
CA LEU A 286 23.85 16.94 8.04
C LEU A 286 23.87 18.32 7.38
N GLN A 287 23.11 18.50 6.29
CA GLN A 287 23.10 19.74 5.51
C GLN A 287 21.67 20.14 5.12
N PRO A 288 21.18 21.34 5.51
CA PRO A 288 21.82 22.28 6.44
C PRO A 288 21.80 21.73 7.88
N TYR A 289 22.83 22.06 8.67
CA TYR A 289 22.83 21.74 10.10
C TYR A 289 21.79 22.59 10.85
N PRO A 290 20.84 22.01 11.58
CA PRO A 290 19.84 22.77 12.33
C PRO A 290 20.50 23.62 13.43
N ALA A 291 20.23 24.93 13.42
CA ALA A 291 20.83 25.87 14.38
C ALA A 291 20.41 25.64 15.85
N ASN A 292 19.39 24.81 16.08
CA ASN A 292 18.88 24.45 17.41
C ASN A 292 19.53 23.17 17.97
N LEU A 293 20.46 22.54 17.24
CA LEU A 293 21.20 21.38 17.72
C LEU A 293 22.60 21.80 18.21
N PRO A 294 23.12 21.17 19.28
CA PRO A 294 24.53 21.29 19.66
C PRO A 294 25.47 20.92 18.50
N ASP A 295 26.67 21.50 18.46
CA ASP A 295 27.64 21.30 17.37
C ASP A 295 28.01 19.83 17.15
N ASP A 296 28.03 19.01 18.21
CA ASP A 296 28.41 17.59 18.21
C ASP A 296 27.22 16.63 18.19
N ALA A 297 25.98 17.15 18.17
CA ALA A 297 24.78 16.33 18.33
C ALA A 297 24.63 15.30 17.22
N TRP A 298 24.93 15.66 15.97
CA TRP A 298 24.81 14.76 14.84
C TRP A 298 25.78 13.59 14.92
N GLU A 299 27.05 13.86 15.24
CA GLU A 299 28.08 12.83 15.40
C GLU A 299 27.72 11.88 16.54
N ASN A 300 27.19 12.41 17.64
CA ASN A 300 26.72 11.64 18.80
C ASN A 300 25.43 10.83 18.53
N THR A 301 24.77 10.99 17.37
CA THR A 301 23.66 10.12 16.99
C THR A 301 24.11 8.75 16.47
N TYR A 302 25.37 8.61 16.08
CA TYR A 302 25.89 7.38 15.49
C TYR A 302 26.32 6.41 16.59
N ASP A 303 25.83 5.18 16.51
CA ASP A 303 26.14 4.08 17.43
C ASP A 303 26.40 2.80 16.63
N ASP A 304 27.36 1.98 17.08
CA ASP A 304 27.73 0.72 16.43
C ASP A 304 26.54 -0.24 16.25
N GLN A 305 25.54 -0.17 17.14
CA GLN A 305 24.32 -0.98 17.04
C GLN A 305 23.48 -0.62 15.80
N GLN A 306 23.59 0.60 15.28
CA GLN A 306 22.88 1.03 14.07
C GLN A 306 23.54 0.46 12.80
N GLN A 307 24.77 -0.03 12.87
CA GLN A 307 25.54 -0.49 11.70
C GLN A 307 25.40 -1.99 11.41
N LYS A 308 24.53 -2.69 12.14
CA LYS A 308 24.28 -4.13 11.97
C LYS A 308 23.05 -4.38 11.12
N LEU A 309 23.19 -5.23 10.11
CA LEU A 309 22.07 -5.83 9.40
C LEU A 309 21.46 -6.94 10.26
N ARG A 310 20.15 -6.87 10.53
CA ARG A 310 19.47 -7.84 11.39
C ARG A 310 18.32 -8.51 10.66
N LEU A 311 18.29 -9.83 10.72
CA LEU A 311 17.23 -10.66 10.16
C LEU A 311 16.54 -11.41 11.30
N VAL A 312 15.21 -11.35 11.33
CA VAL A 312 14.35 -12.14 12.21
C VAL A 312 13.62 -13.16 11.33
N GLU A 313 14.10 -14.40 11.34
CA GLU A 313 13.51 -15.51 10.61
C GLU A 313 12.40 -16.15 11.45
N SER A 314 11.17 -16.13 10.94
CA SER A 314 10.01 -16.77 11.53
C SER A 314 9.62 -18.00 10.74
N LEU A 315 9.48 -19.13 11.44
CA LEU A 315 9.01 -20.40 10.92
C LEU A 315 7.71 -20.77 11.62
N ALA A 316 6.73 -21.24 10.86
CA ALA A 316 5.44 -21.67 11.38
C ALA A 316 4.96 -22.93 10.65
N SER A 317 4.25 -23.79 11.38
CA SER A 317 3.54 -24.93 10.82
C SER A 317 2.07 -24.92 11.26
N PHE A 318 1.22 -25.46 10.41
CA PHE A 318 -0.22 -25.49 10.61
C PHE A 318 -0.75 -26.90 10.41
N ILE A 319 -1.83 -27.23 11.12
CA ILE A 319 -2.63 -28.44 10.90
C ILE A 319 -3.82 -28.04 10.03
N HIS A 320 -4.02 -28.79 8.95
CA HIS A 320 -5.18 -28.66 8.07
C HIS A 320 -6.04 -29.90 8.21
N LEU A 321 -7.28 -29.71 8.62
CA LEU A 321 -8.32 -30.74 8.60
C LEU A 321 -9.05 -30.60 7.26
N GLU A 322 -8.76 -31.51 6.34
CA GLU A 322 -9.17 -31.41 4.93
C GLU A 322 -10.30 -32.37 4.55
N ASN A 323 -10.82 -33.14 5.51
CA ASN A 323 -11.94 -34.04 5.25
C ASN A 323 -13.16 -33.23 4.81
N SER A 324 -13.94 -33.77 3.87
CA SER A 324 -15.11 -33.11 3.28
C SER A 324 -16.16 -32.64 4.30
N GLN A 325 -16.24 -33.29 5.46
CA GLN A 325 -17.16 -32.95 6.55
C GLN A 325 -16.52 -32.13 7.69
N THR A 326 -15.19 -31.97 7.67
CA THR A 326 -14.44 -31.23 8.70
C THR A 326 -13.37 -30.36 8.04
N TRP A 327 -13.79 -29.37 7.25
CA TRP A 327 -12.89 -28.43 6.60
C TRP A 327 -12.47 -27.32 7.59
N ARG A 328 -11.28 -27.45 8.17
CA ARG A 328 -10.69 -26.46 9.09
C ARG A 328 -9.20 -26.33 8.81
N LEU A 329 -8.82 -25.19 8.23
CA LEU A 329 -7.44 -24.90 7.86
C LEU A 329 -6.76 -24.00 8.92
N GLY A 330 -5.44 -24.03 8.96
CA GLY A 330 -4.66 -23.02 9.69
C GLY A 330 -4.71 -23.16 11.20
N LEU A 331 -4.93 -24.37 11.73
CA LEU A 331 -4.75 -24.60 13.17
C LEU A 331 -3.27 -24.43 13.49
N PRO A 332 -2.86 -23.47 14.33
CA PRO A 332 -1.44 -23.27 14.61
C PRO A 332 -0.89 -24.53 15.31
N SER A 333 0.28 -24.98 14.88
CA SER A 333 0.94 -26.17 15.43
C SER A 333 2.24 -25.79 16.11
N GLN A 334 3.26 -25.37 15.35
CA GLN A 334 4.55 -24.98 15.89
C GLN A 334 4.98 -23.63 15.35
N GLN A 335 5.73 -22.89 16.15
CA GLN A 335 6.37 -21.65 15.75
C GLN A 335 7.80 -21.62 16.28
N ARG A 336 8.72 -21.09 15.47
CA ARG A 336 10.11 -20.85 15.85
C ARG A 336 10.56 -19.51 15.28
N VAL A 337 11.29 -18.74 16.08
CA VAL A 337 11.90 -17.48 15.67
C VAL A 337 13.39 -17.55 15.93
N ASN A 338 14.17 -17.22 14.90
CA ASN A 338 15.62 -17.08 14.98
C ASN A 338 16.01 -15.64 14.64
N GLN A 339 17.07 -15.16 15.25
CA GLN A 339 17.75 -13.93 14.87
C GLN A 339 19.08 -14.26 14.19
N LEU A 340 19.41 -13.52 13.14
CA LEU A 340 20.70 -13.51 12.48
C LEU A 340 21.20 -12.05 12.42
N GLU A 341 22.50 -11.86 12.58
CA GLU A 341 23.14 -10.54 12.54
C GLU A 341 24.35 -10.59 11.61
N PHE A 342 24.52 -9.54 10.80
CA PHE A 342 25.60 -9.39 9.84
C PHE A 342 26.20 -7.98 9.91
N ASP A 343 27.47 -7.86 9.56
CA ASP A 343 28.21 -6.59 9.57
C ASP A 343 27.96 -5.72 8.33
N SER A 344 27.34 -6.25 7.29
CA SER A 344 27.10 -5.52 6.05
C SER A 344 25.93 -6.06 5.24
N VAL A 345 25.40 -5.21 4.35
CA VAL A 345 24.41 -5.60 3.35
C VAL A 345 25.14 -6.22 2.15
N PRO A 346 24.69 -7.38 1.63
CA PRO A 346 25.28 -7.97 0.43
C PRO A 346 25.20 -7.03 -0.77
N ALA A 347 26.24 -7.04 -1.62
CA ALA A 347 26.30 -6.18 -2.81
C ALA A 347 25.14 -6.39 -3.81
N GLY A 348 24.53 -7.58 -3.83
CA GLY A 348 23.36 -7.90 -4.65
C GLY A 348 22.02 -7.41 -4.05
N GLY A 349 22.05 -6.73 -2.92
CA GLY A 349 20.85 -6.36 -2.15
C GLY A 349 20.22 -7.56 -1.45
N ILE A 350 19.01 -7.33 -0.92
CA ILE A 350 18.21 -8.36 -0.25
C ILE A 350 16.82 -8.35 -0.87
N ASN A 351 16.40 -9.48 -1.42
CA ASN A 351 15.08 -9.72 -1.95
C ASN A 351 14.71 -11.20 -1.78
N TYR A 352 13.51 -11.57 -2.20
CA TYR A 352 13.04 -12.95 -2.17
C TYR A 352 14.04 -13.95 -2.77
N GLU A 353 14.59 -13.65 -3.95
CA GLU A 353 15.49 -14.55 -4.67
C GLU A 353 16.84 -14.72 -3.96
N THR A 354 17.46 -13.64 -3.47
CA THR A 354 18.76 -13.69 -2.80
C THR A 354 18.67 -14.37 -1.43
N LEU A 355 17.54 -14.26 -0.73
CA LEU A 355 17.30 -14.93 0.55
C LEU A 355 17.06 -16.44 0.40
N ARG A 356 16.59 -16.89 -0.77
CA ARG A 356 16.44 -18.31 -1.11
C ARG A 356 17.70 -18.95 -1.69
N ALA A 357 18.74 -18.19 -2.00
CA ALA A 357 19.98 -18.72 -2.54
C ALA A 357 20.69 -19.63 -1.53
N ASP A 358 21.26 -20.74 -2.00
CA ASP A 358 21.91 -21.76 -1.15
C ASP A 358 23.04 -21.18 -0.27
N ASN A 359 23.79 -20.21 -0.80
CA ASN A 359 24.88 -19.53 -0.10
C ASN A 359 24.50 -18.10 0.35
N GLY A 360 23.21 -17.83 0.51
CA GLY A 360 22.68 -16.52 0.91
C GLY A 360 22.69 -16.26 2.43
N LEU A 361 22.09 -15.14 2.84
CA LEU A 361 21.98 -14.73 4.25
C LEU A 361 21.17 -15.70 5.12
N LEU A 362 20.41 -16.62 4.51
CA LEU A 362 19.65 -17.64 5.21
C LEU A 362 20.15 -19.06 4.92
N SER A 363 21.39 -19.21 4.44
CA SER A 363 22.00 -20.54 4.25
C SER A 363 22.04 -21.33 5.55
N ALA A 364 22.16 -22.66 5.44
CA ALA A 364 22.27 -23.54 6.60
C ALA A 364 23.57 -23.31 7.41
N GLU A 365 24.57 -22.69 6.80
CA GLU A 365 25.87 -22.38 7.42
C GLU A 365 25.82 -21.13 8.30
N GLN A 366 24.80 -20.27 8.15
CA GLN A 366 24.67 -19.06 8.97
C GLN A 366 24.26 -19.38 10.41
N THR A 367 24.94 -18.74 11.35
CA THR A 367 24.61 -18.82 12.78
C THR A 367 23.24 -18.23 13.04
N ARG A 368 22.38 -19.00 13.71
CA ARG A 368 21.03 -18.60 14.13
C ARG A 368 20.95 -18.57 15.65
N TYR A 369 20.55 -17.44 16.21
CA TYR A 369 20.25 -17.31 17.63
C TYR A 369 18.76 -17.58 17.83
N LEU A 370 18.41 -18.65 18.54
CA LEU A 370 17.02 -18.95 18.87
C LEU A 370 16.49 -17.89 19.85
N THR A 371 15.43 -17.18 19.48
CA THR A 371 14.80 -16.16 20.32
C THR A 371 13.46 -16.60 20.88
N GLN A 372 12.72 -17.45 20.15
CA GLN A 372 11.43 -17.98 20.58
C GLN A 372 11.15 -19.34 19.95
N GLN A 373 10.45 -20.20 20.70
CA GLN A 373 9.78 -21.39 20.16
C GLN A 373 8.44 -21.61 20.89
N ASN A 374 7.44 -22.13 20.18
CA ASN A 374 6.12 -22.45 20.72
C ASN A 374 5.56 -23.71 20.03
N GLU A 375 4.76 -24.49 20.76
CA GLU A 375 4.02 -25.64 20.26
C GLU A 375 2.63 -25.67 20.90
N ILE A 376 1.61 -25.88 20.07
CA ILE A 376 0.21 -26.02 20.50
C ILE A 376 -0.21 -27.48 20.38
N ILE A 377 -0.60 -28.06 21.52
CA ILE A 377 -1.10 -29.44 21.62
C ILE A 377 -2.61 -29.42 21.79
N TYR A 378 -3.32 -30.10 20.89
CA TYR A 378 -4.78 -30.22 20.93
C TYR A 378 -5.20 -31.54 21.60
N THR A 379 -6.16 -31.47 22.50
CA THR A 379 -6.79 -32.65 23.11
C THR A 379 -8.14 -32.93 22.48
N SER A 380 -8.49 -34.21 22.33
CA SER A 380 -9.81 -34.64 21.83
C SER A 380 -10.90 -34.58 22.90
N THR A 381 -10.54 -34.36 24.16
CA THR A 381 -11.43 -34.19 25.30
C THR A 381 -11.20 -32.83 25.96
N PRO A 382 -12.27 -32.12 26.38
CA PRO A 382 -12.13 -30.90 27.17
C PRO A 382 -11.35 -31.19 28.48
N PRO A 383 -10.55 -30.23 28.97
CA PRO A 383 -9.85 -30.36 30.24
C PRO A 383 -10.79 -30.43 31.45
#